data_AF-A0A1Q7NWZ9-F1
#
_entry.id   AF-A0A1Q7NWZ9-F1
#
_cell.length_a   1.000
_cell.length_b   1.000
_cell.length_c   1.000
_cell.angle_alpha   90.00
_cell.angle_beta   90.00
_cell.angle_gamma   90.00
#
_symmetry.space_group_name_H-M   'P 1'
#
loop_
_entity.id
_entity.type
_entity.pdbx_description
1 polymer ?
#
loop_
_entity_poly.entity_id
_entity_poly.type
_entity_poly.pdbx_seq_one_letter_code
_entity_poly.pdbx_strand_id
1 'polypeptide(L)'
;MHLLDSYSQTFLSTGQERSDKQRENFKIATFSLVNSKLNIGVQNTGDIPINITRLWIQNTTTTDWFQTYSIKINVPPGTTASNVGQSVPLYINSANSYNIKLVTERGNSQQFSVNSPNFAPLNIQLLALPPNVASGFQSQLIMIVTNNGSSTLTNLSPAPLPSPTGSASCAAGPVSPTSYNTLPPGQTAVFSWTVKATAPADGWSCKYTASLQNGYPGQSVQATITVSAIQLSSTTFAQNSGILTLNYTTMAWTQGGSWNTGWSVPGNTATILKLNVTNNNATTNTNLYLSKNSQILLVDTQGSTTTPLYIVTNASSLSPLAVNPYTCGGPNDYCISLPYGKQVTLYFAAGQQQGGTGTMKKVPGPGHEAVAFLVVYGKYSTSQSTSGSLYGQSLPYMGFEFS
;
A
#
# COMPACT_ATOMS: atom_id res chain seq x y z
N MET A 1 63.18 13.09 54.60
CA MET A 1 61.74 13.39 54.70
C MET A 1 61.01 13.28 53.36
N HIS A 2 61.64 13.58 52.22
CA HIS A 2 60.98 13.58 50.90
C HIS A 2 60.49 12.22 50.33
N LEU A 3 61.02 11.08 50.78
CA LEU A 3 60.64 9.76 50.23
C LEU A 3 59.27 9.25 50.72
N LEU A 4 58.94 9.46 52.00
CA LEU A 4 57.64 9.07 52.57
C LEU A 4 56.50 9.91 52.00
N ASP A 5 56.70 11.23 51.87
CA ASP A 5 55.70 12.12 51.27
C ASP A 5 55.46 11.77 49.80
N SER A 6 56.53 11.44 49.05
CA SER A 6 56.42 11.01 47.66
C SER A 6 55.68 9.67 47.49
N TYR A 7 55.84 8.74 48.44
CA TYR A 7 55.15 7.46 48.43
C TYR A 7 53.65 7.62 48.73
N SER A 8 53.31 8.42 49.76
CA SER A 8 51.92 8.70 50.13
C SER A 8 51.15 9.43 49.02
N GLN A 9 51.77 10.40 48.35
CA GLN A 9 51.14 11.08 47.21
C GLN A 9 50.92 10.15 46.03
N THR A 10 51.88 9.27 45.72
CA THR A 10 51.76 8.28 44.64
C THR A 10 50.66 7.26 44.92
N PHE A 11 50.51 6.81 46.17
CA PHE A 11 49.46 5.87 46.55
C PHE A 11 48.06 6.49 46.43
N LEU A 12 47.90 7.74 46.88
CA LEU A 12 46.63 8.47 46.78
C LEU A 12 46.27 8.77 45.33
N SER A 13 47.21 9.20 44.50
CA SER A 13 46.95 9.46 43.07
C SER A 13 46.56 8.18 42.33
N THR A 14 47.27 7.06 42.59
CA THR A 14 46.94 5.76 41.98
C THR A 14 45.58 5.24 42.45
N GLY A 15 45.25 5.45 43.73
CA GLY A 15 43.94 5.10 44.29
C GLY A 15 42.80 5.90 43.63
N GLN A 16 43.00 7.22 43.47
CA GLN A 16 42.05 8.07 42.78
C GLN A 16 41.90 7.66 41.31
N GLU A 17 42.99 7.45 40.58
CA GLU A 17 42.96 7.01 39.18
C GLU A 17 42.21 5.69 38.99
N ARG A 18 42.37 4.72 39.90
CA ARG A 18 41.62 3.46 39.86
C ARG A 18 40.13 3.66 40.11
N SER A 19 39.75 4.47 41.09
CA SER A 19 38.35 4.79 41.38
C SER A 19 37.70 5.51 40.19
N ASP A 20 38.41 6.49 39.65
CA ASP A 20 38.04 7.24 38.48
C ASP A 20 37.89 6.34 37.25
N LYS A 21 38.81 5.40 37.03
CA LYS A 21 38.68 4.42 35.95
C LYS A 21 37.45 3.54 36.09
N GLN A 22 37.07 3.14 37.30
CA GLN A 22 35.86 2.34 37.54
C GLN A 22 34.58 3.13 37.30
N ARG A 23 34.61 4.45 37.50
CA ARG A 23 33.47 5.37 37.28
C ARG A 23 33.40 5.86 35.83
N GLU A 24 34.46 5.66 35.04
CA GLU A 24 34.49 5.93 33.61
C GLU A 24 33.89 4.75 32.85
N ASN A 25 32.67 4.91 32.33
CA ASN A 25 32.02 3.88 31.53
C ASN A 25 31.35 4.49 30.30
N PHE A 26 31.34 3.76 29.20
CA PHE A 26 30.75 4.22 27.95
C PHE A 26 30.31 3.04 27.10
N LYS A 27 29.43 3.32 26.14
CA LYS A 27 28.98 2.36 25.13
C LYS A 27 28.94 2.98 23.76
N ILE A 28 28.96 2.13 22.74
CA ILE A 28 28.72 2.54 21.36
C ILE A 28 27.20 2.69 21.20
N ALA A 29 26.75 3.94 21.04
CA ALA A 29 25.33 4.28 20.95
C ALA A 29 24.81 4.12 19.53
N THR A 30 25.58 4.57 18.54
CA THR A 30 25.22 4.46 17.13
C THR A 30 26.45 4.18 16.26
N PHE A 31 26.21 3.58 15.11
CA PHE A 31 27.21 3.37 14.09
C PHE A 31 26.61 3.67 12.71
N SER A 32 27.29 4.52 11.94
CA SER A 32 26.96 4.80 10.56
C SER A 32 28.22 5.11 9.75
N LEU A 33 28.07 5.13 8.43
CA LEU A 33 29.09 5.63 7.53
C LEU A 33 28.59 6.92 6.86
N VAL A 34 29.45 7.94 6.83
CA VAL A 34 29.21 9.21 6.13
C VAL A 34 30.38 9.41 5.18
N ASN A 35 30.11 9.52 3.88
CA ASN A 35 31.14 9.61 2.83
C ASN A 35 32.19 8.48 2.94
N SER A 36 31.73 7.26 3.20
CA SER A 36 32.57 6.07 3.45
C SER A 36 33.52 6.17 4.65
N LYS A 37 33.33 7.15 5.55
CA LYS A 37 34.07 7.28 6.80
C LYS A 37 33.24 6.89 8.01
N LEU A 38 33.91 6.47 9.07
CA LEU A 38 33.31 6.11 10.35
C LEU A 38 32.58 7.30 10.99
N ASN A 39 31.30 7.15 11.29
CA ASN A 39 30.54 8.07 12.12
C ASN A 39 29.99 7.28 13.31
N ILE A 40 30.78 7.23 14.37
CA ILE A 40 30.47 6.49 15.60
C ILE A 40 29.85 7.47 16.60
N GLY A 41 28.71 7.09 17.17
CA GLY A 41 28.10 7.74 18.32
C GLY A 41 28.54 7.07 19.61
N VAL A 42 29.13 7.82 20.53
CA VAL A 42 29.62 7.30 21.81
C VAL A 42 28.84 7.95 22.94
N GLN A 43 28.17 7.15 23.77
CA GLN A 43 27.46 7.62 24.94
C GLN A 43 28.28 7.35 26.20
N ASN A 44 28.50 8.39 26.99
CA ASN A 44 29.05 8.27 28.33
C ASN A 44 27.96 7.78 29.28
N THR A 45 28.14 6.58 29.84
CA THR A 45 27.21 5.95 30.78
C THR A 45 27.76 5.92 32.21
N GLY A 46 28.92 6.54 32.43
CA GLY A 46 29.54 6.70 33.75
C GLY A 46 29.26 8.07 34.38
N ASP A 47 29.85 8.29 35.55
CA ASP A 47 29.59 9.46 36.39
C ASP A 47 30.57 10.62 36.17
N ILE A 48 31.57 10.41 35.33
CA ILE A 48 32.65 11.37 35.09
C ILE A 48 32.91 11.54 33.58
N PRO A 49 33.40 12.71 33.12
CA PRO A 49 33.72 12.91 31.72
C PRO A 49 34.75 11.90 31.21
N ILE A 50 34.57 11.46 29.96
CA ILE A 50 35.52 10.55 29.30
C ILE A 50 36.26 11.29 28.20
N ASN A 51 37.56 11.03 28.07
CA ASN A 51 38.37 11.48 26.94
C ASN A 51 38.77 10.28 26.09
N ILE A 52 38.21 10.15 24.90
CA ILE A 52 38.59 9.10 23.94
C ILE A 52 39.82 9.58 23.19
N THR A 53 40.92 8.84 23.35
CA THR A 53 42.25 9.25 22.85
C THR A 53 42.72 8.41 21.66
N ARG A 54 42.20 7.18 21.51
CA ARG A 54 42.62 6.26 20.45
C ARG A 54 41.45 5.55 19.79
N LEU A 55 41.55 5.41 18.48
CA LEU A 55 40.69 4.58 17.63
C LEU A 55 41.55 3.50 16.97
N TRP A 56 41.20 2.25 17.24
CA TRP A 56 41.87 1.05 16.76
C TRP A 56 40.97 0.39 15.73
N ILE A 57 41.51 0.06 14.56
CA ILE A 57 40.75 -0.54 13.46
C ILE A 57 41.56 -1.68 12.87
N GLN A 58 40.94 -2.84 12.77
CA GLN A 58 41.49 -4.04 12.15
C GLN A 58 40.56 -4.47 11.02
N ASN A 59 41.09 -4.69 9.82
CA ASN A 59 40.37 -5.36 8.74
C ASN A 59 40.46 -6.87 8.92
N THR A 60 39.33 -7.57 8.94
CA THR A 60 39.27 -9.01 9.22
C THR A 60 38.98 -9.88 8.01
N THR A 61 38.89 -9.31 6.79
CA THR A 61 38.39 -10.05 5.60
C THR A 61 39.47 -10.59 4.68
N THR A 62 40.46 -9.79 4.29
CA THR A 62 41.37 -10.16 3.16
C THR A 62 42.84 -9.95 3.45
N THR A 63 43.17 -8.89 4.16
CA THR A 63 44.51 -8.60 4.69
C THR A 63 44.27 -8.20 6.12
N ASP A 64 44.73 -9.04 7.06
CA ASP A 64 44.68 -8.74 8.49
C ASP A 64 45.63 -7.56 8.77
N TRP A 65 45.15 -6.36 8.45
CA TRP A 65 45.86 -5.13 8.68
C TRP A 65 45.23 -4.42 9.86
N PHE A 66 46.09 -3.77 10.64
CA PHE A 66 45.72 -3.11 11.86
C PHE A 66 46.29 -1.69 11.86
N GLN A 67 45.47 -0.70 12.23
CA GLN A 67 45.90 0.69 12.35
C GLN A 67 45.30 1.36 13.58
N THR A 68 46.11 2.24 14.19
CA THR A 68 45.70 3.07 15.33
C THR A 68 45.72 4.54 14.92
N TYR A 69 44.72 5.27 15.36
CA TYR A 69 44.58 6.70 15.13
C TYR A 69 44.46 7.43 16.47
N SER A 70 45.21 8.52 16.61
CA SER A 70 45.04 9.44 17.74
C SER A 70 43.84 10.33 17.46
N ILE A 71 42.87 10.32 18.37
CA ILE A 71 41.68 11.16 18.33
C ILE A 71 41.56 11.89 19.67
N LYS A 72 40.76 12.96 19.73
CA LYS A 72 40.54 13.69 20.99
C LYS A 72 39.07 14.07 21.09
N ILE A 73 38.29 13.20 21.72
CA ILE A 73 36.85 13.40 21.89
C ILE A 73 36.53 13.40 23.39
N ASN A 74 36.02 14.52 23.89
CA ASN A 74 35.51 14.62 25.26
C ASN A 74 33.99 14.35 25.25
N VAL A 75 33.52 13.46 26.12
CA VAL A 75 32.09 13.16 26.28
C VAL A 75 31.69 13.33 27.75
N PRO A 76 30.96 14.41 28.10
CA PRO A 76 30.42 14.61 29.45
C PRO A 76 29.47 13.48 29.91
N PRO A 77 29.31 13.26 31.23
CA PRO A 77 28.39 12.27 31.78
C PRO A 77 26.97 12.39 31.22
N GLY A 78 26.36 11.26 30.86
CA GLY A 78 24.99 11.19 30.33
C GLY A 78 24.80 11.67 28.89
N THR A 79 25.84 12.24 28.25
CA THR A 79 25.76 12.78 26.89
C THR A 79 26.25 11.79 25.84
N THR A 80 25.93 12.07 24.56
CA THR A 80 26.44 11.32 23.41
C THR A 80 27.24 12.24 22.50
N ALA A 81 28.48 11.87 22.19
CA ALA A 81 29.26 12.48 21.13
C ALA A 81 29.01 11.76 19.80
N SER A 82 28.89 12.52 18.71
CA SER A 82 28.76 12.00 17.34
C SER A 82 30.02 12.30 16.51
N ASN A 83 30.06 11.80 15.27
CA ASN A 83 31.16 12.05 14.32
C ASN A 83 32.53 11.49 14.75
N VAL A 84 32.56 10.56 15.70
CA VAL A 84 33.81 9.92 16.11
C VAL A 84 34.33 9.05 14.96
N GLY A 85 35.53 9.39 14.47
CA GLY A 85 36.17 8.76 13.31
C GLY A 85 36.12 9.58 12.01
N GLN A 86 35.35 10.67 11.94
CA GLN A 86 35.24 11.48 10.71
C GLN A 86 36.53 12.25 10.35
N SER A 87 37.30 12.67 11.35
CA SER A 87 38.57 13.38 11.17
C SER A 87 39.73 12.49 10.76
N VAL A 88 39.55 11.17 10.79
CA VAL A 88 40.60 10.19 10.50
C VAL A 88 40.73 10.02 8.97
N PRO A 89 41.95 9.89 8.43
CA PRO A 89 42.18 9.64 7.00
C PRO A 89 41.96 8.16 6.64
N LEU A 90 40.83 7.58 7.06
CA LEU A 90 40.45 6.21 6.74
C LEU A 90 39.10 6.17 6.04
N TYR A 91 39.05 5.43 4.93
CA TYR A 91 37.82 5.09 4.24
C TYR A 91 37.54 3.60 4.41
N ILE A 92 36.33 3.28 4.87
CA ILE A 92 35.86 1.91 5.08
C ILE A 92 35.46 1.33 3.73
N ASN A 93 36.06 0.20 3.38
CA ASN A 93 35.64 -0.56 2.21
C ASN A 93 34.42 -1.41 2.58
N SER A 94 33.31 -1.19 1.88
CA SER A 94 32.06 -1.90 2.06
C SER A 94 32.15 -3.41 1.90
N ALA A 95 33.12 -3.91 1.14
CA ALA A 95 33.32 -5.33 0.90
C ALA A 95 34.03 -6.06 2.06
N ASN A 96 34.59 -5.31 3.02
CA ASN A 96 35.37 -5.83 4.13
C ASN A 96 34.62 -5.71 5.46
N SER A 97 35.05 -6.53 6.40
CA SER A 97 34.65 -6.59 7.81
C SER A 97 35.77 -5.98 8.66
N TYR A 98 35.39 -5.35 9.76
CA TYR A 98 36.32 -4.66 10.63
C TYR A 98 36.00 -4.88 12.11
N ASN A 99 37.05 -5.01 12.92
CA ASN A 99 36.97 -4.84 14.37
C ASN A 99 37.40 -3.41 14.72
N ILE A 100 36.56 -2.71 15.47
CA ILE A 100 36.77 -1.32 15.85
C ILE A 100 36.80 -1.23 17.37
N LYS A 101 37.85 -0.61 17.92
CA LYS A 101 38.01 -0.41 19.36
C LYS A 101 38.33 1.05 19.68
N LEU A 102 37.59 1.61 20.62
CA LEU A 102 37.84 2.94 21.17
C LEU A 102 38.50 2.80 22.53
N VAL A 103 39.50 3.63 22.82
CA VAL A 103 40.23 3.62 24.10
C VAL A 103 40.24 5.02 24.70
N THR A 104 39.91 5.11 25.98
CA THR A 104 39.96 6.35 26.76
C THR A 104 41.37 6.65 27.26
N GLU A 105 41.60 7.89 27.67
CA GLU A 105 42.84 8.33 28.32
C GLU A 105 43.17 7.50 29.57
N ARG A 106 42.15 7.06 30.32
CA ARG A 106 42.27 6.24 31.53
C ARG A 106 42.35 4.73 31.22
N GLY A 107 42.35 4.37 29.93
CA GLY A 107 42.57 3.02 29.46
C GLY A 107 41.37 2.08 29.57
N ASN A 108 40.15 2.61 29.67
CA ASN A 108 38.94 1.82 29.40
C ASN A 108 38.74 1.72 27.89
N SER A 109 38.07 0.66 27.46
CA SER A 109 37.85 0.45 26.04
C SER A 109 36.55 -0.24 25.73
N GLN A 110 35.96 0.12 24.60
CA GLN A 110 34.82 -0.58 24.01
C GLN A 110 35.20 -1.03 22.61
N GLN A 111 34.78 -2.24 22.26
CA GLN A 111 35.01 -2.84 20.95
C GLN A 111 33.71 -3.34 20.35
N PHE A 112 33.59 -3.19 19.03
CA PHE A 112 32.48 -3.74 18.26
C PHE A 112 32.97 -4.16 16.88
N SER A 113 32.21 -5.03 16.22
CA SER A 113 32.51 -5.54 14.90
C SER A 113 31.48 -5.03 13.89
N VAL A 114 31.97 -4.74 12.69
CA VAL A 114 31.14 -4.40 11.53
C VAL A 114 31.48 -5.37 10.42
N ASN A 115 30.46 -5.94 9.79
CA ASN A 115 30.65 -7.00 8.79
C ASN A 115 30.17 -6.54 7.41
N SER A 116 30.76 -7.15 6.39
CA SER A 116 30.23 -7.14 5.03
C SER A 116 29.15 -8.22 4.88
N PRO A 117 28.15 -8.04 3.99
CA PRO A 117 27.16 -9.06 3.66
C PRO A 117 27.74 -10.40 3.16
N ASN A 118 29.03 -10.46 2.79
CA ASN A 118 29.70 -11.70 2.35
C ASN A 118 30.15 -12.61 3.50
N PHE A 119 30.14 -12.12 4.75
CA PHE A 119 30.76 -12.84 5.86
C PHE A 119 29.99 -14.11 6.24
N ALA A 120 28.65 -14.05 6.22
CA ALA A 120 27.78 -15.18 6.53
C ALA A 120 26.46 -15.07 5.75
N PRO A 121 25.76 -16.19 5.49
CA PRO A 121 24.47 -16.16 4.83
C PRO A 121 23.44 -15.34 5.62
N LEU A 122 22.76 -14.42 4.94
CA LEU A 122 21.70 -13.60 5.55
C LEU A 122 20.32 -14.25 5.38
N ASN A 123 19.30 -13.83 6.12
CA ASN A 123 17.93 -14.21 5.76
C ASN A 123 17.40 -13.23 4.70
N ILE A 124 17.27 -13.71 3.47
CA ILE A 124 16.85 -12.90 2.32
C ILE A 124 15.57 -13.52 1.74
N GLN A 125 14.61 -12.68 1.39
CA GLN A 125 13.40 -13.05 0.68
C GLN A 125 13.20 -12.13 -0.53
N LEU A 126 12.63 -12.66 -1.61
CA LEU A 126 12.17 -11.87 -2.75
C LEU A 126 10.71 -12.20 -3.00
N LEU A 127 9.87 -11.17 -3.05
CA LEU A 127 8.43 -11.28 -3.23
C LEU A 127 8.01 -10.49 -4.46
N ALA A 128 6.99 -10.96 -5.17
CA ALA A 128 6.30 -10.20 -6.21
C ALA A 128 4.91 -9.83 -5.71
N LEU A 129 4.57 -8.53 -5.71
CA LEU A 129 3.32 -8.01 -5.14
C LEU A 129 2.65 -7.00 -6.11
N PRO A 130 1.48 -7.33 -6.68
CA PRO A 130 0.86 -8.66 -6.67
C PRO A 130 1.68 -9.65 -7.53
N PRO A 131 1.68 -10.96 -7.21
CA PRO A 131 2.41 -11.96 -7.98
C PRO A 131 1.74 -12.30 -9.32
N ASN A 132 0.45 -11.95 -9.46
CA ASN A 132 -0.31 -12.08 -10.70
C ASN A 132 -0.73 -10.69 -11.17
N VAL A 133 -0.44 -10.34 -12.43
CA VAL A 133 -0.81 -9.06 -13.04
C VAL A 133 -1.35 -9.27 -14.44
N ALA A 134 -2.27 -8.40 -14.87
CA ALA A 134 -2.67 -8.35 -16.27
C ALA A 134 -1.54 -7.80 -17.15
N SER A 135 -1.55 -8.16 -18.44
CA SER A 135 -0.57 -7.66 -19.41
C SER A 135 -0.61 -6.12 -19.47
N GLY A 136 0.56 -5.49 -19.38
CA GLY A 136 0.72 -4.03 -19.36
C GLY A 136 0.68 -3.38 -17.97
N PHE A 137 0.27 -4.12 -16.93
CA PHE A 137 0.22 -3.62 -15.55
C PHE A 137 1.56 -3.79 -14.83
N GLN A 138 1.65 -3.14 -13.66
CA GLN A 138 2.84 -3.14 -12.83
C GLN A 138 2.68 -4.09 -11.64
N SER A 139 3.74 -4.82 -11.34
CA SER A 139 3.97 -5.53 -10.07
C SER A 139 5.16 -4.89 -9.36
N GLN A 140 5.26 -5.07 -8.05
CA GLN A 140 6.45 -4.71 -7.28
C GLN A 140 7.24 -5.95 -6.91
N LEU A 141 8.53 -5.97 -7.26
CA LEU A 141 9.47 -6.88 -6.63
C LEU A 141 9.97 -6.26 -5.34
N ILE A 142 9.85 -6.98 -4.24
CA ILE A 142 10.30 -6.54 -2.91
C ILE A 142 11.31 -7.54 -2.40
N MET A 143 12.56 -7.10 -2.23
CA MET A 143 13.61 -7.86 -1.57
C MET A 143 13.69 -7.43 -0.11
N ILE A 144 13.56 -8.39 0.79
CA ILE A 144 13.61 -8.20 2.23
C ILE A 144 14.87 -8.89 2.74
N VAL A 145 15.72 -8.13 3.44
CA VAL A 145 17.00 -8.62 3.97
C VAL A 145 17.02 -8.43 5.47
N THR A 146 17.04 -9.52 6.24
CA THR A 146 17.16 -9.48 7.70
C THR A 146 18.58 -9.82 8.12
N ASN A 147 19.18 -8.96 8.94
CA ASN A 147 20.46 -9.26 9.58
C ASN A 147 20.26 -10.23 10.75
N ASN A 148 20.42 -11.52 10.48
CA ASN A 148 20.38 -12.60 11.47
C ASN A 148 21.73 -12.86 12.16
N GLY A 149 22.75 -12.02 11.92
CA GLY A 149 24.05 -12.09 12.56
C GLY A 149 24.13 -11.29 13.87
N SER A 150 25.28 -11.35 14.54
CA SER A 150 25.55 -10.62 15.79
C SER A 150 26.21 -9.25 15.60
N SER A 151 26.63 -8.92 14.38
CA SER A 151 27.37 -7.70 14.05
C SER A 151 26.58 -6.79 13.10
N THR A 152 26.86 -5.49 13.13
CA THR A 152 26.22 -4.54 12.22
C THR A 152 26.76 -4.72 10.80
N LEU A 153 25.88 -4.89 9.82
CA LEU A 153 26.28 -4.93 8.42
C LEU A 153 26.48 -3.51 7.88
N THR A 154 27.34 -3.34 6.89
CA THR A 154 27.59 -2.04 6.26
C THR A 154 27.36 -2.07 4.76
N ASN A 155 26.94 -0.92 4.21
CA ASN A 155 26.78 -0.67 2.77
C ASN A 155 25.99 -1.75 2.03
N LEU A 156 24.86 -2.13 2.62
CA LEU A 156 23.96 -3.12 2.05
C LEU A 156 23.34 -2.56 0.77
N SER A 157 23.53 -3.24 -0.34
CA SER A 157 22.97 -2.86 -1.63
C SER A 157 22.65 -4.11 -2.43
N PRO A 158 21.55 -4.14 -3.20
CA PRO A 158 21.28 -5.24 -4.12
C PRO A 158 22.28 -5.23 -5.27
N ALA A 159 22.65 -6.42 -5.74
CA ALA A 159 23.33 -6.54 -7.02
C ALA A 159 22.38 -6.10 -8.16
N PRO A 160 22.89 -5.63 -9.31
CA PRO A 160 22.05 -5.36 -10.46
C PRO A 160 21.19 -6.57 -10.81
N LEU A 161 19.88 -6.36 -10.99
CA LEU A 161 18.99 -7.45 -11.36
C LEU A 161 19.40 -7.98 -12.75
N PRO A 162 19.66 -9.29 -12.88
CA PRO A 162 19.85 -9.91 -14.18
C PRO A 162 18.54 -9.86 -14.97
N SER A 163 18.64 -9.99 -16.30
CA SER A 163 17.46 -10.16 -17.15
C SER A 163 16.59 -11.32 -16.63
N PRO A 164 15.28 -11.13 -16.50
CA PRO A 164 14.41 -12.20 -16.01
C PRO A 164 14.41 -13.37 -16.98
N THR A 165 14.23 -14.58 -16.45
CA THR A 165 13.96 -15.77 -17.28
C THR A 165 12.46 -15.98 -17.38
N GLY A 166 11.99 -16.68 -18.41
CA GLY A 166 10.58 -16.98 -18.60
C GLY A 166 10.08 -16.61 -19.99
N SER A 167 8.76 -16.67 -20.18
CA SER A 167 8.12 -16.43 -21.47
C SER A 167 7.68 -14.98 -21.65
N ALA A 168 7.29 -14.28 -20.59
CA ALA A 168 6.81 -12.89 -20.68
C ALA A 168 7.95 -11.87 -20.87
N SER A 169 7.64 -10.73 -21.46
CA SER A 169 8.54 -9.58 -21.53
C SER A 169 8.35 -8.72 -20.28
N CYS A 170 9.37 -8.69 -19.41
CA CYS A 170 9.34 -7.88 -18.21
C CYS A 170 10.54 -6.94 -18.12
N ALA A 171 10.27 -5.72 -17.69
CA ALA A 171 11.30 -4.72 -17.43
C ALA A 171 11.15 -4.23 -15.99
N ALA A 172 12.21 -4.38 -15.20
CA ALA A 172 12.32 -3.79 -13.87
C ALA A 172 12.85 -2.36 -13.98
N GLY A 173 12.23 -1.43 -13.25
CA GLY A 173 12.72 -0.08 -13.05
C GLY A 173 13.96 -0.05 -12.13
N PRO A 174 14.44 1.15 -11.77
CA PRO A 174 15.53 1.28 -10.81
C PRO A 174 15.10 0.80 -9.41
N VAL A 175 16.09 0.35 -8.63
CA VAL A 175 15.88 -0.06 -7.23
C VAL A 175 15.61 1.17 -6.35
N SER A 176 14.73 1.02 -5.37
CA SER A 176 14.48 2.04 -4.34
C SER A 176 14.27 1.39 -2.95
N PRO A 177 15.01 1.83 -1.90
CA PRO A 177 16.18 2.71 -1.95
C PRO A 177 17.38 2.03 -2.65
N THR A 178 18.44 2.76 -3.00
CA THR A 178 19.61 2.16 -3.69
C THR A 178 20.53 1.36 -2.76
N SER A 179 20.61 1.77 -1.49
CA SER A 179 21.45 1.14 -0.48
C SER A 179 21.02 1.53 0.92
N TYR A 180 21.49 0.76 1.91
CA TYR A 180 21.48 1.13 3.32
C TYR A 180 22.93 1.18 3.83
N ASN A 181 23.31 2.29 4.44
CA ASN A 181 24.68 2.46 4.95
C ASN A 181 25.00 1.46 6.06
N THR A 182 24.03 1.12 6.90
CA THR A 182 24.18 0.12 7.97
C THR A 182 22.89 -0.67 8.19
N LEU A 183 23.03 -1.91 8.66
CA LEU A 183 21.92 -2.75 9.11
C LEU A 183 22.29 -3.45 10.43
N PRO A 184 21.80 -2.98 11.59
CA PRO A 184 22.07 -3.61 12.89
C PRO A 184 21.53 -5.04 13.00
N PRO A 185 22.02 -5.86 13.94
CA PRO A 185 21.47 -7.17 14.25
C PRO A 185 19.95 -7.13 14.51
N GLY A 186 19.23 -8.09 13.94
CA GLY A 186 17.77 -8.23 14.08
C GLY A 186 16.94 -7.24 13.25
N GLN A 187 17.56 -6.29 12.57
CA GLN A 187 16.86 -5.33 11.72
C GLN A 187 16.70 -5.84 10.28
N THR A 188 15.76 -5.22 9.57
CA THR A 188 15.42 -5.57 8.19
C THR A 188 15.58 -4.38 7.25
N ALA A 189 16.21 -4.59 6.12
CA ALA A 189 16.25 -3.66 4.99
C ALA A 189 15.31 -4.13 3.88
N VAL A 190 14.66 -3.19 3.20
CA VAL A 190 13.70 -3.50 2.13
C VAL A 190 14.10 -2.74 0.87
N PHE A 191 14.25 -3.46 -0.23
CA PHE A 191 14.52 -2.90 -1.56
C PHE A 191 13.38 -3.23 -2.49
N SER A 192 12.98 -2.27 -3.33
CA SER A 192 11.85 -2.43 -4.23
C SER A 192 12.19 -2.08 -5.68
N TRP A 193 11.59 -2.81 -6.61
CA TRP A 193 11.60 -2.50 -8.05
C TRP A 193 10.18 -2.53 -8.58
N THR A 194 9.80 -1.51 -9.35
CA THR A 194 8.56 -1.56 -10.14
C THR A 194 8.83 -2.35 -11.41
N VAL A 195 8.07 -3.42 -11.65
CA VAL A 195 8.19 -4.26 -12.83
C VAL A 195 6.95 -4.11 -13.70
N LYS A 196 7.14 -3.73 -14.96
CA LYS A 196 6.07 -3.79 -15.96
C LYS A 196 6.16 -5.11 -16.70
N ALA A 197 5.09 -5.90 -16.67
CA ALA A 197 5.01 -7.18 -17.35
C ALA A 197 4.11 -7.08 -18.58
N THR A 198 4.59 -7.55 -19.73
CA THR A 198 3.83 -7.60 -20.99
C THR A 198 3.95 -9.01 -21.57
N ALA A 199 2.83 -9.64 -21.84
CA ALA A 199 2.79 -10.94 -22.50
C ALA A 199 1.67 -11.01 -23.55
N PRO A 200 1.84 -11.85 -24.60
CA PRO A 200 0.80 -12.09 -25.60
C PRO A 200 -0.38 -12.94 -25.09
N ALA A 201 -0.17 -13.76 -24.06
CA ALA A 201 -1.19 -14.67 -23.52
C ALA A 201 -1.05 -14.89 -22.01
N ASP A 202 -2.11 -15.45 -21.42
CA ASP A 202 -2.19 -15.79 -19.99
C ASP A 202 -1.29 -16.97 -19.63
N GLY A 203 -0.87 -17.02 -18.36
CA GLY A 203 0.02 -18.05 -17.82
C GLY A 203 1.49 -17.83 -18.17
N TRP A 204 1.81 -16.78 -18.93
CA TRP A 204 3.18 -16.41 -19.21
C TRP A 204 3.81 -15.81 -17.95
N SER A 205 5.12 -15.98 -17.76
CA SER A 205 5.75 -15.55 -16.51
C SER A 205 7.15 -14.98 -16.72
N CYS A 206 7.57 -14.18 -15.76
CA CYS A 206 8.92 -13.67 -15.61
C CYS A 206 9.42 -14.04 -14.21
N LYS A 207 10.56 -14.73 -14.16
CA LYS A 207 11.24 -15.13 -12.95
C LYS A 207 12.50 -14.29 -12.77
N TYR A 208 12.50 -13.51 -11.69
CA TYR A 208 13.65 -12.72 -11.29
C TYR A 208 14.48 -13.49 -10.26
N THR A 209 15.80 -13.34 -10.37
CA THR A 209 16.76 -13.79 -9.36
C THR A 209 17.48 -12.57 -8.82
N ALA A 210 17.44 -12.35 -7.52
CA ALA A 210 18.11 -11.24 -6.86
C ALA A 210 19.18 -11.75 -5.89
N SER A 211 20.22 -10.95 -5.70
CA SER A 211 21.29 -11.17 -4.72
C SER A 211 21.77 -9.82 -4.20
N LEU A 212 22.57 -9.84 -3.15
CA LEU A 212 23.25 -8.64 -2.63
C LEU A 212 24.57 -8.41 -3.34
N GLN A 213 24.92 -7.15 -3.56
CA GLN A 213 26.27 -6.78 -3.93
C GLN A 213 27.22 -7.14 -2.77
N ASN A 214 28.30 -7.86 -3.09
CA ASN A 214 29.17 -8.47 -2.08
C ASN A 214 28.39 -9.34 -1.07
N GLY A 215 27.29 -9.98 -1.50
CA GLY A 215 26.56 -10.95 -0.69
C GLY A 215 27.36 -12.24 -0.48
N TYR A 216 26.89 -13.07 0.45
CA TYR A 216 27.48 -14.39 0.68
C TYR A 216 27.51 -15.21 -0.64
N PRO A 217 28.66 -15.80 -1.01
CA PRO A 217 28.79 -16.51 -2.28
C PRO A 217 27.71 -17.59 -2.47
N GLY A 218 27.08 -17.61 -3.64
CA GLY A 218 26.00 -18.56 -3.97
C GLY A 218 24.63 -18.21 -3.38
N GLN A 219 24.52 -17.15 -2.58
CA GLN A 219 23.23 -16.74 -2.02
C GLN A 219 22.42 -15.91 -3.03
N SER A 220 21.30 -16.48 -3.48
CA SER A 220 20.33 -15.78 -4.32
C SER A 220 18.90 -16.20 -3.97
N VAL A 221 17.96 -15.31 -4.26
CA VAL A 221 16.53 -15.51 -4.00
C VAL A 221 15.73 -15.23 -5.28
N GLN A 222 14.56 -15.85 -5.40
CA GLN A 222 13.78 -15.81 -6.62
C GLN A 222 12.33 -15.42 -6.36
N ALA A 223 11.74 -14.70 -7.31
CA ALA A 223 10.33 -14.39 -7.33
C ALA A 223 9.81 -14.48 -8.77
N THR A 224 8.57 -14.92 -8.91
CA THR A 224 7.92 -15.07 -10.20
C THR A 224 6.73 -14.12 -10.27
N ILE A 225 6.67 -13.35 -11.35
CA ILE A 225 5.50 -12.59 -11.76
C ILE A 225 4.83 -13.37 -12.87
N THR A 226 3.56 -13.72 -12.70
CA THR A 226 2.76 -14.38 -13.73
C THR A 226 1.82 -13.36 -14.35
N VAL A 227 1.86 -13.29 -15.67
CA VAL A 227 0.87 -12.57 -16.46
C VAL A 227 -0.36 -13.44 -16.57
N SER A 228 -1.41 -12.98 -15.92
CA SER A 228 -2.71 -13.58 -15.97
C SER A 228 -3.65 -12.42 -16.22
N ALA A 229 -4.50 -12.50 -17.26
CA ALA A 229 -5.68 -11.67 -17.28
C ALA A 229 -6.31 -11.78 -15.89
N ILE A 230 -6.68 -10.63 -15.32
CA ILE A 230 -7.54 -10.64 -14.14
C ILE A 230 -8.86 -11.21 -14.66
N GLN A 231 -8.98 -12.54 -14.62
CA GLN A 231 -10.25 -13.22 -14.72
C GLN A 231 -10.97 -12.86 -13.43
N LEU A 232 -11.67 -11.74 -13.48
CA LEU A 232 -12.94 -11.60 -12.79
C LEU A 232 -13.77 -12.80 -13.28
N SER A 233 -13.67 -13.88 -12.49
CA SER A 233 -13.92 -15.29 -12.82
C SER A 233 -15.04 -15.57 -13.81
N SER A 234 -15.01 -16.77 -14.40
CA SER A 234 -16.12 -17.47 -15.06
C SER A 234 -17.41 -17.64 -14.22
N THR A 235 -17.57 -16.89 -13.13
CA THR A 235 -18.85 -16.74 -12.44
C THR A 235 -19.63 -15.57 -13.04
N THR A 236 -20.93 -15.79 -13.20
CA THR A 236 -21.92 -14.79 -13.61
C THR A 236 -21.89 -13.51 -12.76
N PHE A 237 -21.34 -13.57 -11.55
CA PHE A 237 -21.19 -12.44 -10.63
C PHE A 237 -20.14 -11.42 -11.11
N ALA A 238 -19.02 -11.92 -11.63
CA ALA A 238 -17.87 -11.11 -12.02
C ALA A 238 -18.02 -10.53 -13.44
N GLN A 239 -18.81 -11.19 -14.31
CA GLN A 239 -19.29 -10.59 -15.55
C GLN A 239 -20.15 -9.34 -15.29
N ASN A 240 -20.88 -9.29 -14.17
CA ASN A 240 -21.90 -8.26 -13.93
C ASN A 240 -21.41 -7.07 -13.09
N SER A 241 -20.26 -7.16 -12.42
CA SER A 241 -19.70 -6.04 -11.64
C SER A 241 -19.01 -5.02 -12.55
N GLY A 242 -19.54 -3.81 -12.64
CA GLY A 242 -18.96 -2.70 -13.40
C GLY A 242 -19.47 -2.53 -14.83
N ILE A 243 -20.36 -3.42 -15.29
CA ILE A 243 -21.04 -3.22 -16.58
C ILE A 243 -21.92 -1.96 -16.52
N LEU A 244 -22.71 -1.76 -15.48
CA LEU A 244 -23.51 -0.54 -15.38
C LEU A 244 -22.77 0.52 -14.56
N THR A 245 -22.62 1.72 -15.13
CA THR A 245 -22.18 2.91 -14.38
C THR A 245 -23.37 3.82 -14.15
N LEU A 246 -23.58 4.21 -12.90
CA LEU A 246 -24.50 5.26 -12.52
C LEU A 246 -23.83 6.63 -12.63
N ASN A 247 -24.50 7.58 -13.28
CA ASN A 247 -24.13 8.98 -13.17
C ASN A 247 -25.01 9.65 -12.09
N TYR A 248 -24.60 9.58 -10.83
CA TYR A 248 -25.36 10.12 -9.70
C TYR A 248 -25.60 11.64 -9.80
N THR A 249 -24.75 12.38 -10.51
CA THR A 249 -24.93 13.84 -10.73
C THR A 249 -26.12 14.18 -11.62
N THR A 250 -26.63 13.20 -12.37
CA THR A 250 -27.83 13.36 -13.22
C THR A 250 -29.12 13.00 -12.50
N MET A 251 -29.02 12.59 -11.23
CA MET A 251 -30.19 12.28 -10.44
C MET A 251 -31.05 13.54 -10.30
N ALA A 252 -32.34 13.39 -10.59
CA ALA A 252 -33.31 14.43 -10.34
C ALA A 252 -34.64 13.81 -9.92
N TRP A 253 -35.40 14.58 -9.15
CA TRP A 253 -36.73 14.19 -8.68
C TRP A 253 -37.76 15.26 -9.03
N THR A 254 -39.02 14.87 -9.12
CA THR A 254 -40.15 15.79 -9.30
C THR A 254 -41.39 15.25 -8.61
N GLN A 255 -42.18 16.18 -8.06
CA GLN A 255 -43.49 15.93 -7.47
C GLN A 255 -44.60 16.67 -8.25
N GLY A 256 -44.24 17.13 -9.46
CA GLY A 256 -45.01 18.04 -10.29
C GLY A 256 -44.19 19.27 -10.68
N GLY A 257 -44.51 19.88 -11.82
CA GLY A 257 -43.82 21.07 -12.33
C GLY A 257 -42.43 20.76 -12.91
N SER A 258 -41.38 21.26 -12.25
CA SER A 258 -39.99 21.16 -12.72
C SER A 258 -39.23 19.98 -12.08
N TRP A 259 -38.10 19.60 -12.68
CA TRP A 259 -37.16 18.64 -12.12
C TRP A 259 -36.20 19.33 -11.15
N ASN A 260 -36.01 18.75 -9.96
CA ASN A 260 -35.10 19.22 -8.93
C ASN A 260 -33.91 18.26 -8.81
N THR A 261 -32.70 18.80 -8.64
CA THR A 261 -31.45 18.01 -8.47
C THR A 261 -30.96 17.97 -7.01
N GLY A 262 -31.75 18.51 -6.08
CA GLY A 262 -31.41 18.51 -4.65
C GLY A 262 -31.61 17.13 -4.00
N TRP A 263 -30.94 16.91 -2.87
CA TRP A 263 -31.03 15.66 -2.09
C TRP A 263 -32.12 15.68 -1.01
N SER A 264 -32.71 16.85 -0.78
CA SER A 264 -33.90 17.02 0.06
C SER A 264 -35.15 16.84 -0.79
N VAL A 265 -36.01 15.89 -0.42
CA VAL A 265 -37.25 15.55 -1.14
C VAL A 265 -38.43 15.76 -0.20
N PRO A 266 -39.47 16.53 -0.55
CA PRO A 266 -40.61 16.69 0.33
C PRO A 266 -41.27 15.35 0.66
N GLY A 267 -41.48 15.09 1.94
CA GLY A 267 -42.05 13.82 2.39
C GLY A 267 -43.51 13.64 2.00
N ASN A 268 -44.03 12.41 2.12
CA ASN A 268 -45.46 12.11 1.98
C ASN A 268 -46.13 12.59 0.67
N THR A 269 -45.36 12.71 -0.41
CA THR A 269 -45.84 13.18 -1.71
C THR A 269 -45.44 12.20 -2.83
N ALA A 270 -46.22 12.18 -3.91
CA ALA A 270 -45.95 11.33 -5.07
C ALA A 270 -44.69 11.84 -5.80
N THR A 271 -43.67 11.00 -5.91
CA THR A 271 -42.36 11.40 -6.44
C THR A 271 -41.95 10.49 -7.59
N ILE A 272 -41.41 11.10 -8.66
CA ILE A 272 -40.68 10.40 -9.72
C ILE A 272 -39.21 10.73 -9.58
N LEU A 273 -38.35 9.72 -9.65
CA LEU A 273 -36.90 9.86 -9.79
C LEU A 273 -36.48 9.57 -11.23
N LYS A 274 -35.48 10.30 -11.71
CA LYS A 274 -34.75 9.94 -12.93
C LYS A 274 -33.25 9.97 -12.68
N LEU A 275 -32.52 9.13 -13.40
CA LEU A 275 -31.06 9.09 -13.38
C LEU A 275 -30.51 8.46 -14.66
N ASN A 276 -29.30 8.85 -15.05
CA ASN A 276 -28.65 8.29 -16.22
C ASN A 276 -27.79 7.08 -15.85
N VAL A 277 -27.94 6.01 -16.64
CA VAL A 277 -27.17 4.77 -16.52
C VAL A 277 -26.46 4.50 -17.84
N THR A 278 -25.16 4.19 -17.76
CA THR A 278 -24.37 3.76 -18.91
C THR A 278 -24.17 2.25 -18.89
N ASN A 279 -24.42 1.59 -20.01
CA ASN A 279 -24.09 0.18 -20.20
C ASN A 279 -22.69 0.03 -20.81
N ASN A 280 -21.69 -0.28 -19.97
CA ASN A 280 -20.30 -0.52 -20.33
C ASN A 280 -19.99 -2.00 -20.59
N ASN A 281 -20.97 -2.83 -20.92
CA ASN A 281 -20.73 -4.24 -21.25
C ASN A 281 -19.60 -4.29 -22.27
N ALA A 282 -18.66 -5.25 -22.18
CA ALA A 282 -17.53 -5.33 -23.11
C ALA A 282 -17.88 -6.07 -24.41
N THR A 283 -19.01 -6.77 -24.48
CA THR A 283 -19.43 -7.54 -25.66
C THR A 283 -20.22 -6.68 -26.65
N THR A 284 -19.61 -6.40 -27.81
CA THR A 284 -20.24 -5.68 -28.91
C THR A 284 -21.47 -6.43 -29.41
N ASN A 285 -22.58 -5.71 -29.67
CA ASN A 285 -23.86 -6.21 -30.22
C ASN A 285 -24.85 -6.88 -29.25
N THR A 286 -24.71 -6.71 -27.94
CA THR A 286 -25.77 -7.10 -26.98
C THR A 286 -26.24 -5.90 -26.16
N ASN A 287 -27.56 -5.72 -26.08
CA ASN A 287 -28.17 -4.70 -25.23
C ASN A 287 -28.61 -5.33 -23.91
N LEU A 288 -28.59 -4.55 -22.84
CA LEU A 288 -29.26 -4.94 -21.60
C LEU A 288 -30.74 -4.55 -21.71
N TYR A 289 -31.64 -5.53 -21.67
CA TYR A 289 -33.06 -5.26 -21.54
C TYR A 289 -33.47 -5.39 -20.07
N LEU A 290 -34.06 -4.34 -19.49
CA LEU A 290 -34.35 -4.27 -18.06
C LEU A 290 -35.59 -5.06 -17.69
N SER A 291 -35.60 -5.73 -16.55
CA SER A 291 -36.81 -6.33 -16.04
C SER A 291 -37.70 -5.28 -15.37
N LYS A 292 -39.01 -5.46 -15.43
CA LYS A 292 -40.05 -4.75 -14.64
C LYS A 292 -39.81 -4.78 -13.14
N ASN A 293 -38.98 -5.73 -12.67
CA ASN A 293 -38.60 -5.88 -11.28
C ASN A 293 -37.50 -4.90 -10.85
N SER A 294 -36.91 -4.14 -11.79
CA SER A 294 -35.91 -3.14 -11.47
C SER A 294 -36.54 -1.99 -10.69
N GLN A 295 -35.89 -1.58 -9.60
CA GLN A 295 -36.46 -0.61 -8.65
C GLN A 295 -35.38 0.12 -7.87
N ILE A 296 -35.72 1.32 -7.39
CA ILE A 296 -34.98 1.98 -6.31
C ILE A 296 -35.66 1.61 -5.00
N LEU A 297 -34.93 1.00 -4.08
CA LEU A 297 -35.39 0.69 -2.74
C LEU A 297 -34.97 1.81 -1.80
N LEU A 298 -35.92 2.50 -1.18
CA LEU A 298 -35.67 3.44 -0.10
C LEU A 298 -35.82 2.72 1.23
N VAL A 299 -34.75 2.63 2.01
CA VAL A 299 -34.75 2.03 3.35
C VAL A 299 -34.60 3.15 4.36
N ASP A 300 -35.65 3.37 5.16
CA ASP A 300 -35.64 4.34 6.24
C ASP A 300 -34.53 4.01 7.26
N THR A 301 -33.71 4.98 7.65
CA THR A 301 -32.66 4.79 8.65
C THR A 301 -33.20 4.74 10.07
N GLN A 302 -34.40 5.29 10.29
CA GLN A 302 -35.06 5.39 11.59
C GLN A 302 -36.16 4.34 11.77
N GLY A 303 -36.47 3.53 10.74
CA GLY A 303 -37.54 2.53 10.77
C GLY A 303 -37.24 1.26 9.96
N SER A 304 -38.15 0.28 10.00
CA SER A 304 -38.05 -0.97 9.22
C SER A 304 -38.75 -0.89 7.86
N THR A 305 -39.28 0.28 7.49
CA THR A 305 -40.09 0.45 6.29
C THR A 305 -39.22 0.58 5.04
N THR A 306 -39.44 -0.30 4.06
CA THR A 306 -38.82 -0.21 2.73
C THR A 306 -39.85 0.29 1.73
N THR A 307 -39.55 1.39 1.03
CA THR A 307 -40.42 1.96 -0.01
C THR A 307 -39.81 1.72 -1.39
N PRO A 308 -40.37 0.82 -2.21
CA PRO A 308 -39.91 0.61 -3.58
C PRO A 308 -40.44 1.68 -4.54
N LEU A 309 -39.55 2.20 -5.38
CA LEU A 309 -39.86 2.98 -6.57
C LEU A 309 -39.58 2.10 -7.79
N TYR A 310 -40.65 1.63 -8.44
CA TYR A 310 -40.53 0.72 -9.56
C TYR A 310 -40.16 1.46 -10.84
N ILE A 311 -39.45 0.77 -11.73
CA ILE A 311 -39.14 1.28 -13.05
C ILE A 311 -40.41 1.58 -13.86
N VAL A 312 -40.43 2.73 -14.53
CA VAL A 312 -41.49 3.19 -15.43
C VAL A 312 -40.88 3.62 -16.76
N THR A 313 -41.69 3.70 -17.83
CA THR A 313 -41.18 4.00 -19.18
C THR A 313 -40.71 5.45 -19.28
N ASN A 314 -41.51 6.39 -18.76
CA ASN A 314 -41.19 7.81 -18.63
C ASN A 314 -42.22 8.52 -17.73
N ALA A 315 -41.97 9.79 -17.44
CA ALA A 315 -42.98 10.72 -16.94
C ALA A 315 -43.79 11.28 -18.12
N SER A 316 -45.10 11.01 -18.16
CA SER A 316 -45.98 11.41 -19.28
C SER A 316 -46.54 12.83 -19.12
N SER A 317 -46.70 13.28 -17.88
CA SER A 317 -47.01 14.67 -17.55
C SER A 317 -46.39 15.05 -16.21
N LEU A 318 -45.96 16.30 -16.07
CA LEU A 318 -45.51 16.88 -14.79
C LEU A 318 -46.60 17.74 -14.14
N SER A 319 -47.75 17.95 -14.80
CA SER A 319 -48.88 18.67 -14.23
C SER A 319 -50.18 18.26 -14.92
N PRO A 320 -51.04 17.44 -14.29
CA PRO A 320 -50.78 16.68 -13.07
C PRO A 320 -49.68 15.64 -13.28
N LEU A 321 -48.99 15.25 -12.19
CA LEU A 321 -47.91 14.26 -12.26
C LEU A 321 -48.44 12.90 -12.71
N ALA A 322 -47.93 12.40 -13.83
CA ALA A 322 -48.34 11.13 -14.43
C ALA A 322 -47.13 10.36 -14.98
N VAL A 323 -47.20 9.03 -14.90
CA VAL A 323 -46.19 8.10 -15.43
C VAL A 323 -46.81 7.19 -16.46
N ASN A 324 -46.00 6.76 -17.43
CA ASN A 324 -46.38 5.67 -18.32
C ASN A 324 -45.97 4.32 -17.71
N PRO A 325 -46.88 3.34 -17.70
CA PRO A 325 -46.58 2.02 -17.15
C PRO A 325 -45.42 1.36 -17.90
N TYR A 326 -44.76 0.41 -17.25
CA TYR A 326 -43.71 -0.41 -17.84
C TYR A 326 -44.30 -1.44 -18.80
N THR A 327 -44.60 -1.03 -20.03
CA THR A 327 -45.23 -1.87 -21.05
C THR A 327 -44.62 -1.61 -22.44
N CYS A 328 -44.68 -2.61 -23.31
CA CYS A 328 -44.04 -2.59 -24.63
C CYS A 328 -44.80 -3.45 -25.67
N GLY A 329 -46.08 -3.74 -25.45
CA GLY A 329 -46.93 -4.45 -26.42
C GLY A 329 -46.57 -5.92 -26.69
N GLY A 330 -45.76 -6.55 -25.84
CA GLY A 330 -45.31 -7.95 -25.93
C GLY A 330 -45.27 -8.64 -24.55
N PRO A 331 -44.38 -9.62 -24.29
CA PRO A 331 -44.16 -10.11 -22.92
C PRO A 331 -44.01 -8.90 -21.98
N ASN A 332 -44.73 -8.87 -20.86
CA ASN A 332 -44.83 -7.71 -19.98
C ASN A 332 -43.52 -7.41 -19.20
N ASP A 333 -42.37 -7.74 -19.76
CA ASP A 333 -41.04 -7.62 -19.18
C ASP A 333 -40.00 -7.26 -20.26
N TYR A 334 -38.84 -6.72 -19.88
CA TYR A 334 -37.75 -6.39 -20.83
C TYR A 334 -38.03 -5.21 -21.79
N CYS A 335 -38.92 -4.29 -21.41
CA CYS A 335 -39.37 -3.17 -22.25
C CYS A 335 -38.35 -2.05 -22.48
N ILE A 336 -37.45 -1.79 -21.53
CA ILE A 336 -36.41 -0.74 -21.68
C ILE A 336 -35.10 -1.38 -22.09
N SER A 337 -34.50 -0.89 -23.18
CA SER A 337 -33.21 -1.34 -23.68
C SER A 337 -32.11 -0.32 -23.33
N LEU A 338 -30.98 -0.80 -22.82
CA LEU A 338 -29.75 -0.05 -22.63
C LEU A 338 -28.73 -0.54 -23.65
N PRO A 339 -28.53 0.19 -24.75
CA PRO A 339 -27.57 -0.22 -25.77
C PRO A 339 -26.15 -0.23 -25.24
N TYR A 340 -25.34 -1.16 -25.75
CA TYR A 340 -23.91 -1.23 -25.48
C TYR A 340 -23.23 0.14 -25.71
N GLY A 341 -22.42 0.58 -24.75
CA GLY A 341 -21.65 1.82 -24.79
C GLY A 341 -22.49 3.10 -24.79
N LYS A 342 -23.81 3.01 -24.54
CA LYS A 342 -24.72 4.16 -24.50
C LYS A 342 -25.22 4.44 -23.11
N GLN A 343 -25.52 5.71 -22.89
CA GLN A 343 -26.20 6.20 -21.70
C GLN A 343 -27.70 6.31 -21.96
N VAL A 344 -28.50 5.87 -21.00
CA VAL A 344 -29.97 5.93 -21.03
C VAL A 344 -30.47 6.53 -19.72
N THR A 345 -31.46 7.43 -19.80
CA THR A 345 -32.17 7.94 -18.63
C THR A 345 -33.24 6.94 -18.21
N LEU A 346 -33.17 6.49 -16.96
CA LEU A 346 -34.17 5.63 -16.35
C LEU A 346 -35.09 6.45 -15.45
N TYR A 347 -36.36 6.05 -15.37
CA TYR A 347 -37.38 6.68 -14.54
C TYR A 347 -37.93 5.67 -13.53
N PHE A 348 -38.14 6.12 -12.29
CA PHE A 348 -38.66 5.31 -11.20
C PHE A 348 -39.75 6.07 -10.45
N ALA A 349 -40.83 5.38 -10.09
CA ALA A 349 -41.95 5.99 -9.41
C ALA A 349 -42.55 5.06 -8.35
N ALA A 350 -43.08 5.64 -7.28
CA ALA A 350 -43.74 4.92 -6.21
C ALA A 350 -45.13 4.42 -6.67
N GLY A 351 -45.41 3.13 -6.53
CA GLY A 351 -46.70 2.59 -6.99
C GLY A 351 -46.79 1.06 -6.98
N GLN A 352 -47.60 0.52 -7.89
CA GLN A 352 -47.63 -0.91 -8.21
C GLN A 352 -46.46 -1.25 -9.14
N GLN A 353 -45.96 -2.49 -9.07
CA GLN A 353 -45.00 -3.02 -10.03
C GLN A 353 -45.53 -2.79 -11.46
N GLN A 354 -44.68 -2.28 -12.36
CA GLN A 354 -45.03 -1.80 -13.71
C GLN A 354 -45.78 -0.46 -13.80
N GLY A 355 -45.89 0.32 -12.73
CA GLY A 355 -46.43 1.69 -12.80
C GLY A 355 -47.87 1.77 -13.30
N GLY A 356 -48.72 0.81 -12.89
CA GLY A 356 -50.14 0.75 -13.30
C GLY A 356 -50.88 2.08 -13.10
N THR A 357 -52.06 2.22 -13.72
CA THR A 357 -52.88 3.47 -13.78
C THR A 357 -53.44 3.97 -12.44
N GLY A 358 -52.93 3.47 -11.31
CA GLY A 358 -53.37 3.84 -9.97
C GLY A 358 -52.59 5.01 -9.36
N THR A 359 -53.12 5.54 -8.25
CA THR A 359 -52.50 6.62 -7.47
C THR A 359 -51.06 6.25 -7.07
N MET A 360 -50.09 7.11 -7.43
CA MET A 360 -48.70 6.92 -7.01
C MET A 360 -48.60 6.88 -5.49
N LYS A 361 -47.81 5.94 -4.97
CA LYS A 361 -47.54 5.88 -3.53
C LYS A 361 -46.64 7.06 -3.12
N LYS A 362 -46.63 7.38 -1.83
CA LYS A 362 -45.84 8.47 -1.28
C LYS A 362 -44.46 7.96 -0.85
N VAL A 363 -43.43 8.79 -0.98
CA VAL A 363 -42.10 8.55 -0.37
C VAL A 363 -42.19 8.68 1.16
N PRO A 364 -41.15 8.27 1.94
CA PRO A 364 -41.14 8.44 3.40
C PRO A 364 -41.55 9.84 3.88
N GLY A 365 -42.00 9.92 5.13
CA GLY A 365 -42.53 11.16 5.70
C GLY A 365 -41.45 12.22 5.97
N PRO A 366 -41.86 13.49 6.21
CA PRO A 366 -40.96 14.54 6.66
C PRO A 366 -40.20 14.16 7.95
N GLY A 367 -38.92 14.54 8.04
CA GLY A 367 -38.04 14.26 9.19
C GLY A 367 -37.38 12.87 9.15
N HIS A 368 -37.62 12.08 8.11
CA HIS A 368 -36.97 10.79 7.89
C HIS A 368 -35.75 10.92 6.98
N GLU A 369 -34.78 10.05 7.19
CA GLU A 369 -33.63 9.86 6.30
C GLU A 369 -33.73 8.45 5.69
N ALA A 370 -33.37 8.29 4.42
CA ALA A 370 -33.33 6.97 3.80
C ALA A 370 -32.05 6.71 3.03
N VAL A 371 -31.60 5.46 3.08
CA VAL A 371 -30.60 4.92 2.17
C VAL A 371 -31.30 4.31 0.98
N ALA A 372 -30.92 4.75 -0.22
CA ALA A 372 -31.46 4.26 -1.47
C ALA A 372 -30.52 3.28 -2.17
N PHE A 373 -31.08 2.19 -2.68
CA PHE A 373 -30.38 1.18 -3.48
C PHE A 373 -31.05 1.06 -4.84
N LEU A 374 -30.31 1.25 -5.93
CA LEU A 374 -30.81 0.86 -7.25
C LEU A 374 -30.54 -0.63 -7.45
N VAL A 375 -31.62 -1.40 -7.60
CA VAL A 375 -31.55 -2.82 -7.93
C VAL A 375 -32.00 -2.99 -9.38
N VAL A 376 -31.07 -3.44 -10.23
CA VAL A 376 -31.32 -3.66 -11.65
C VAL A 376 -31.35 -5.14 -11.93
N TYR A 377 -32.43 -5.58 -12.59
CA TYR A 377 -32.56 -6.92 -13.14
C TYR A 377 -32.73 -6.82 -14.65
N GLY A 378 -32.36 -7.84 -15.40
CA GLY A 378 -32.52 -7.81 -16.85
C GLY A 378 -31.96 -9.04 -17.55
N LYS A 379 -31.76 -8.90 -18.86
CA LYS A 379 -31.03 -9.87 -19.67
C LYS A 379 -30.19 -9.19 -20.74
N TYR A 380 -28.99 -9.71 -21.02
CA TYR A 380 -28.24 -9.35 -22.22
C TYR A 380 -28.72 -10.16 -23.40
N SER A 381 -29.19 -9.50 -24.44
CA SER A 381 -29.65 -10.16 -25.66
C SER A 381 -29.50 -9.26 -26.88
N THR A 382 -29.57 -9.85 -28.07
CA THR A 382 -29.55 -9.12 -29.34
C THR A 382 -30.90 -8.45 -29.62
N SER A 383 -32.00 -9.02 -29.11
CA SER A 383 -33.33 -8.43 -29.19
C SER A 383 -34.09 -8.60 -27.87
N GLN A 384 -35.19 -7.86 -27.73
CA GLN A 384 -36.07 -7.97 -26.57
C GLN A 384 -36.70 -9.36 -26.44
N SER A 385 -37.06 -9.99 -27.56
CA SER A 385 -37.83 -11.25 -27.60
C SER A 385 -36.95 -12.49 -27.53
N THR A 386 -35.65 -12.38 -27.84
CA THR A 386 -34.72 -13.52 -27.81
C THR A 386 -34.31 -13.89 -26.39
N SER A 387 -34.00 -15.17 -26.17
CA SER A 387 -33.33 -15.62 -24.95
C SER A 387 -31.99 -14.90 -24.78
N GLY A 388 -31.57 -14.72 -23.54
CA GLY A 388 -30.36 -13.98 -23.22
C GLY A 388 -29.83 -14.35 -21.84
N SER A 389 -28.61 -13.93 -21.55
CA SER A 389 -27.99 -14.15 -20.24
C SER A 389 -28.66 -13.26 -19.20
N LEU A 390 -29.19 -13.86 -18.14
CA LEU A 390 -29.82 -13.12 -17.05
C LEU A 390 -28.79 -12.22 -16.34
N TYR A 391 -29.25 -11.05 -15.94
CA TYR A 391 -28.45 -10.02 -15.29
C TYR A 391 -29.15 -9.55 -14.01
N GLY A 392 -28.34 -9.36 -12.97
CA GLY A 392 -28.77 -8.78 -11.70
C GLY A 392 -27.61 -8.07 -11.05
N GLN A 393 -27.81 -6.81 -10.64
CA GLN A 393 -26.81 -6.03 -9.91
C GLN A 393 -27.50 -5.02 -8.99
N SER A 394 -26.94 -4.82 -7.79
CA SER A 394 -27.17 -3.62 -6.99
C SER A 394 -26.10 -2.57 -7.31
N LEU A 395 -26.53 -1.35 -7.59
CA LEU A 395 -25.66 -0.20 -7.86
C LEU A 395 -25.60 0.70 -6.61
N PRO A 396 -24.49 1.45 -6.39
CA PRO A 396 -24.13 2.00 -5.08
C PRO A 396 -25.14 2.98 -4.46
N TYR A 397 -24.98 3.18 -3.14
CA TYR A 397 -25.85 3.87 -2.20
C TYR A 397 -26.02 5.38 -2.50
N MET A 398 -27.24 5.89 -2.33
CA MET A 398 -27.55 7.33 -2.28
C MET A 398 -28.28 7.67 -0.98
N GLY A 399 -27.98 8.81 -0.36
CA GLY A 399 -28.69 9.29 0.83
C GLY A 399 -29.77 10.31 0.44
N PHE A 400 -30.96 10.17 1.03
CA PHE A 400 -32.05 11.12 0.89
C PHE A 400 -32.49 11.64 2.24
N GLU A 401 -32.73 12.95 2.32
CA GLU A 401 -33.37 13.61 3.46
C GLU A 401 -34.80 13.99 3.04
N PHE A 402 -35.80 13.58 3.82
CA PHE A 402 -37.19 13.93 3.53
C PHE A 402 -37.62 15.12 4.38
N SER A 403 -37.87 16.26 3.74
CA SER A 403 -38.25 17.53 4.40
C SER A 403 -39.76 17.74 4.49
#